data_AF-A0A9D9JI67-F1
#
_entry.id   AF-A0A9D9JI67-F1
#
_cell.length_a   1.000
_cell.length_b   1.000
_cell.length_c   1.000
_cell.angle_alpha   90.00
_cell.angle_beta   90.00
_cell.angle_gamma   90.00
#
_symmetry.space_group_name_H-M   'P 1'
#
loop_
_entity.id
_entity.type
_entity.pdbx_description
1 polymer ?
#
loop_
_entity_poly.entity_id
_entity_poly.type
_entity_poly.pdbx_seq_one_letter_code
_entity_poly.pdbx_strand_id
1 'polypeptide(L)'
;MSAQVWLGLVFLVLIVIWIVELVWIARSAESWGHDALTMVSGAAIFFVLAAPVALLAPGLVQRVAAVWEALVRPLGTRARQRRQNTPRLVMPGKTVLLEQERIRIGRYQNNDIVIDHPTVSAYHAELVRRPDGRYELHDRESRNGTRINGTPVRQAILRDGDQITLGAITVHYLEGSKTVEALNRGGVPLRRR
;
A
#
# COMPACT_ATOMS: atom_id res chain seq x y z
N MET A 1 -37.99 -28.65 -1.94
CA MET A 1 -36.93 -27.63 -2.07
C MET A 1 -37.62 -26.29 -2.30
N SER A 2 -37.35 -25.23 -1.52
CA SER A 2 -38.08 -23.97 -1.67
C SER A 2 -37.65 -23.24 -2.95
N ALA A 3 -38.54 -22.45 -3.56
CA ALA A 3 -38.26 -21.68 -4.77
C ALA A 3 -37.01 -20.79 -4.61
N GLN A 4 -36.79 -20.25 -3.40
CA GLN A 4 -35.60 -19.48 -3.05
C GLN A 4 -34.30 -20.28 -3.11
N VAL A 5 -34.31 -21.56 -2.70
CA VAL A 5 -33.14 -22.44 -2.77
C VAL A 5 -32.82 -22.81 -4.21
N TRP A 6 -33.85 -23.04 -5.03
CA TRP A 6 -33.67 -23.33 -6.46
C TRP A 6 -33.10 -22.13 -7.23
N LEU A 7 -33.63 -20.93 -6.98
CA LEU A 7 -33.07 -19.68 -7.53
C LEU A 7 -31.62 -19.43 -7.10
N GLY A 8 -31.28 -19.71 -5.85
CA GLY A 8 -29.90 -19.61 -5.36
C GLY A 8 -28.94 -20.56 -6.08
N LEU A 9 -29.37 -21.80 -6.32
CA LEU A 9 -28.58 -22.79 -7.07
C LEU A 9 -28.38 -22.38 -8.54
N VAL A 10 -29.42 -21.89 -9.21
CA VAL A 10 -29.32 -21.38 -10.59
C VAL A 10 -28.34 -20.21 -10.65
N PHE A 11 -28.41 -19.28 -9.69
CA PHE A 11 -27.50 -18.14 -9.63
C PHE A 11 -26.03 -18.54 -9.41
N LEU A 12 -25.79 -19.51 -8.51
CA LEU A 12 -24.45 -20.06 -8.27
C LEU A 12 -23.86 -20.68 -9.56
N VAL A 13 -24.66 -21.47 -10.28
CA VAL A 13 -24.24 -22.11 -11.54
C VAL A 13 -23.89 -21.06 -12.59
N LEU A 14 -24.69 -20.00 -12.73
CA LEU A 14 -24.42 -18.90 -13.67
C LEU A 14 -23.13 -18.14 -13.34
N ILE A 15 -22.83 -17.90 -12.05
CA ILE A 15 -21.55 -17.29 -11.63
C ILE A 15 -20.36 -18.18 -12.01
N VAL A 16 -20.46 -19.49 -11.77
CA VAL A 16 -19.36 -20.42 -12.09
C VAL A 16 -19.11 -20.45 -13.60
N ILE A 17 -20.15 -20.52 -14.41
CA ILE A 17 -20.05 -20.45 -15.88
C ILE A 17 -19.37 -19.16 -16.32
N TRP A 18 -19.77 -18.01 -15.74
CA TRP A 18 -19.18 -16.72 -16.05
C TRP A 18 -17.70 -16.59 -15.66
N ILE A 19 -17.30 -17.13 -14.50
CA ILE A 19 -15.89 -17.14 -14.06
C ILE A 19 -15.03 -17.98 -15.02
N VAL A 20 -15.54 -19.14 -15.44
CA VAL A 20 -14.84 -20.01 -16.41
C VAL A 20 -14.66 -19.29 -17.75
N GLU A 21 -15.69 -18.62 -18.23
CA GLU A 21 -15.66 -17.82 -19.46
C GLU A 21 -14.66 -16.66 -19.35
N LEU A 22 -14.65 -15.94 -18.22
CA LEU A 22 -13.70 -14.85 -17.95
C LEU A 22 -12.24 -15.32 -17.95
N VAL A 23 -11.96 -16.47 -17.32
CA VAL A 23 -10.62 -17.07 -17.28
C VAL A 23 -10.19 -17.55 -18.67
N TRP A 24 -11.11 -18.12 -19.44
CA TRP A 24 -10.86 -18.55 -20.82
C TRP A 24 -10.52 -17.34 -21.71
N ILE A 25 -11.34 -16.27 -21.66
CA ILE A 25 -11.09 -15.01 -22.39
C ILE A 25 -9.74 -14.41 -22.01
N ALA A 26 -9.42 -14.31 -20.72
CA ALA A 26 -8.16 -13.74 -20.25
C ALA A 26 -6.92 -14.51 -20.76
N ARG A 27 -7.04 -15.83 -20.95
CA ARG A 27 -5.97 -16.67 -21.51
C ARG A 27 -5.92 -16.63 -23.04
N SER A 28 -7.05 -16.38 -23.70
CA SER A 28 -7.16 -16.34 -25.15
C SER A 28 -6.96 -14.95 -25.74
N ALA A 29 -6.93 -13.88 -24.94
CA ALA A 29 -6.79 -12.50 -25.43
C ALA A 29 -5.49 -12.23 -26.24
N GLU A 30 -4.45 -13.07 -26.11
CA GLU A 30 -3.21 -12.92 -26.90
C GLU A 30 -3.32 -13.45 -28.34
N SER A 31 -4.31 -14.28 -28.67
CA SER A 31 -4.40 -14.99 -29.96
C SER A 31 -5.43 -14.45 -30.95
N TRP A 32 -6.19 -13.39 -30.63
CA TRP A 32 -7.36 -12.99 -31.41
C TRP A 32 -7.23 -11.56 -31.95
N GLY A 33 -7.09 -11.45 -33.27
CA GLY A 33 -7.29 -10.20 -34.00
C GLY A 33 -8.79 -9.95 -34.20
N HIS A 34 -9.33 -9.01 -33.42
CA HIS A 34 -10.60 -8.29 -33.63
C HIS A 34 -11.89 -9.12 -33.83
N ASP A 35 -12.48 -9.66 -32.76
CA ASP A 35 -13.95 -9.86 -32.69
C ASP A 35 -14.46 -9.52 -31.29
N ALA A 36 -14.70 -8.24 -31.02
CA ALA A 36 -15.19 -7.74 -29.73
C ALA A 36 -16.62 -8.23 -29.40
N LEU A 37 -17.37 -8.74 -30.39
CA LEU A 37 -18.76 -9.16 -30.22
C LEU A 37 -18.91 -10.41 -29.34
N THR A 38 -17.94 -11.32 -29.35
CA THR A 38 -17.92 -12.53 -28.51
C THR A 38 -17.50 -12.23 -27.06
N MET A 39 -16.79 -11.12 -26.83
CA MET A 39 -16.42 -10.67 -25.48
C MET A 39 -17.59 -9.99 -24.73
N VAL A 40 -18.59 -9.49 -25.44
CA VAL A 40 -19.71 -8.75 -24.83
C VAL A 40 -20.85 -9.67 -24.37
N SER A 41 -20.98 -10.88 -24.92
CA SER A 41 -22.13 -11.75 -24.65
C SER A 41 -22.21 -12.24 -23.20
N GLY A 42 -21.10 -12.65 -22.59
CA GLY A 42 -21.12 -13.22 -21.22
C GLY A 42 -21.51 -12.20 -20.14
N ALA A 43 -20.99 -10.98 -20.22
CA ALA A 43 -21.32 -9.90 -19.27
C ALA A 43 -22.75 -9.36 -19.50
N ALA A 44 -23.18 -9.20 -20.76
CA ALA A 44 -24.53 -8.75 -21.07
C ALA A 44 -25.59 -9.75 -20.58
N ILE A 45 -25.37 -11.05 -20.77
CA ILE A 45 -26.27 -12.10 -20.27
C ILE A 45 -26.34 -12.07 -18.74
N PHE A 46 -25.21 -11.86 -18.05
CA PHE A 46 -25.18 -11.72 -16.60
C PHE A 46 -26.02 -10.53 -16.12
N PHE A 47 -25.90 -9.36 -16.74
CA PHE A 47 -26.71 -8.18 -16.36
C PHE A 47 -28.20 -8.35 -16.68
N VAL A 48 -28.54 -8.97 -17.80
CA VAL A 48 -29.93 -9.23 -18.22
C VAL A 48 -30.63 -10.22 -17.28
N LEU A 49 -29.91 -11.22 -16.74
CA LEU A 49 -30.46 -12.21 -15.82
C LEU A 49 -30.37 -11.79 -14.35
N ALA A 50 -29.36 -11.01 -13.96
CA ALA A 50 -29.18 -10.55 -12.58
C ALA A 50 -30.15 -9.43 -12.20
N ALA A 51 -30.51 -8.53 -13.14
CA ALA A 51 -31.40 -7.40 -12.86
C ALA A 51 -32.83 -7.81 -12.42
N PRO A 52 -33.50 -8.77 -13.08
CA PRO A 52 -34.81 -9.27 -12.63
C PRO A 52 -34.74 -9.94 -11.25
N VAL A 53 -33.67 -10.70 -10.96
CA VAL A 53 -33.46 -11.35 -9.66
C VAL A 53 -33.26 -10.31 -8.55
N ALA A 54 -32.55 -9.22 -8.86
CA ALA A 54 -32.36 -8.12 -7.91
C ALA A 54 -33.66 -7.37 -7.57
N LEU A 55 -34.57 -7.25 -8.54
CA LEU A 55 -35.90 -6.64 -8.36
C LEU A 55 -36.87 -7.58 -7.61
N LEU A 56 -36.86 -8.88 -7.91
CA LEU A 56 -37.81 -9.86 -7.36
C LEU A 56 -37.41 -10.39 -5.98
N ALA A 57 -36.12 -10.36 -5.63
CA ALA A 57 -35.61 -10.89 -4.37
C ALA A 57 -34.50 -10.01 -3.76
N PRO A 58 -34.79 -8.74 -3.38
CA PRO A 58 -33.80 -7.82 -2.85
C PRO A 58 -33.09 -8.36 -1.59
N GLY A 59 -33.78 -9.16 -0.76
CA GLY A 59 -33.18 -9.82 0.40
C GLY A 59 -32.14 -10.89 0.05
N LEU A 60 -32.25 -11.55 -1.11
CA LEU A 60 -31.25 -12.51 -1.59
C LEU A 60 -29.99 -11.77 -2.05
N VAL A 61 -30.15 -10.67 -2.79
CA VAL A 61 -29.03 -9.82 -3.21
C VAL A 61 -28.27 -9.27 -2.01
N GLN A 62 -28.98 -8.78 -0.98
CA GLN A 62 -28.34 -8.29 0.24
C GLN A 62 -27.55 -9.40 0.96
N ARG A 63 -28.07 -10.63 1.02
CA ARG A 63 -27.37 -11.76 1.63
C ARG A 63 -26.13 -12.18 0.83
N VAL A 64 -26.23 -12.24 -0.49
CA VAL A 64 -25.09 -12.56 -1.37
C VAL A 64 -24.03 -11.45 -1.31
N ALA A 65 -24.44 -10.18 -1.32
CA ALA A 65 -23.55 -9.03 -1.14
C ALA A 65 -22.86 -9.07 0.22
N ALA A 66 -23.58 -9.41 1.30
CA ALA A 66 -22.99 -9.56 2.63
C ALA A 66 -21.95 -10.70 2.69
N VAL A 67 -22.22 -11.84 2.05
CA VAL A 67 -21.27 -12.96 1.95
C VAL A 67 -20.05 -12.56 1.13
N TRP A 68 -20.25 -11.89 0.00
CA TRP A 68 -19.17 -11.35 -0.84
C TRP A 68 -18.29 -10.36 -0.06
N GLU A 69 -18.90 -9.39 0.62
CA GLU A 69 -18.18 -8.44 1.48
C GLU A 69 -17.40 -9.14 2.60
N ALA A 70 -18.01 -10.13 3.27
CA ALA A 70 -17.36 -10.89 4.35
C ALA A 70 -16.17 -11.72 3.86
N LEU A 71 -16.22 -12.25 2.64
CA LEU A 71 -15.15 -13.05 2.05
C LEU A 71 -14.04 -12.18 1.44
N VAL A 72 -14.37 -11.06 0.81
CA VAL A 72 -13.41 -10.23 0.06
C VAL A 72 -12.74 -9.16 0.93
N ARG A 73 -13.46 -8.52 1.86
CA ARG A 73 -12.87 -7.52 2.78
C ARG A 73 -11.61 -7.99 3.52
N PRO A 74 -11.52 -9.20 4.09
CA PRO A 74 -10.33 -9.64 4.82
C PRO A 74 -9.09 -9.81 3.93
N LEU A 75 -9.25 -9.99 2.62
CA LEU A 75 -8.14 -10.21 1.70
C LEU A 75 -7.38 -8.90 1.36
N GLY A 76 -8.08 -7.75 1.34
CA GLY A 76 -7.47 -6.44 1.09
C GLY A 76 -7.07 -5.66 2.35
N THR A 77 -7.72 -5.92 3.48
CA THR A 77 -7.55 -5.13 4.71
C THR A 77 -6.21 -5.37 5.40
N ARG A 78 -5.73 -6.62 5.51
CA ARG A 78 -4.48 -6.92 6.23
C ARG A 78 -3.23 -6.35 5.54
N ALA A 79 -3.14 -6.47 4.21
CA ALA A 79 -2.02 -5.91 3.45
C ALA A 79 -2.01 -4.37 3.47
N ARG A 80 -3.19 -3.76 3.37
CA ARG A 80 -3.35 -2.30 3.48
C ARG A 80 -3.03 -1.78 4.88
N GLN A 81 -3.50 -2.47 5.92
CA GLN A 81 -3.22 -2.15 7.32
C GLN A 81 -1.72 -2.28 7.63
N ARG A 82 -1.07 -3.36 7.15
CA ARG A 82 0.37 -3.57 7.33
C ARG A 82 1.18 -2.43 6.73
N ARG A 83 0.88 -2.01 5.48
CA ARG A 83 1.53 -0.85 4.84
C ARG A 83 1.29 0.48 5.54
N GLN A 84 0.15 0.65 6.21
CA GLN A 84 -0.15 1.86 6.99
C GLN A 84 0.65 1.92 8.29
N ASN A 85 0.93 0.75 8.89
CA ASN A 85 1.64 0.61 10.16
C ASN A 85 3.17 0.43 10.02
N THR A 86 3.70 0.47 8.80
CA THR A 86 5.16 0.45 8.59
C THR A 86 5.75 1.87 8.74
N PRO A 87 6.80 2.06 9.57
CA PRO A 87 7.56 3.29 9.63
C PRO A 87 8.13 3.67 8.25
N ARG A 88 8.29 4.97 8.01
CA ARG A 88 8.72 5.47 6.69
C ARG A 88 9.63 6.69 6.81
N LEU A 89 10.53 6.82 5.84
CA LEU A 89 11.23 8.07 5.57
C LEU A 89 10.58 8.78 4.40
N VAL A 90 10.21 10.04 4.60
CA VAL A 90 9.65 10.92 3.57
C VAL A 90 10.71 11.93 3.16
N MET A 91 11.01 11.94 1.87
CA MET A 91 11.99 12.82 1.23
C MET A 91 11.27 13.58 0.09
N PRO A 92 11.83 14.70 -0.40
CA PRO A 92 11.30 15.36 -1.59
C PRO A 92 11.17 14.37 -2.75
N GLY A 93 9.94 14.13 -3.21
CA GLY A 93 9.64 13.23 -4.33
C GLY A 93 9.77 11.73 -4.06
N LYS A 94 10.14 11.28 -2.84
CA LYS A 94 10.33 9.85 -2.55
C LYS A 94 9.94 9.50 -1.11
N THR A 95 9.08 8.49 -0.95
CA THR A 95 8.78 7.86 0.34
C THR A 95 9.31 6.43 0.37
N VAL A 96 10.04 6.07 1.42
CA VAL A 96 10.61 4.72 1.59
C VAL A 96 10.05 4.09 2.87
N LEU A 97 9.52 2.87 2.75
CA LEU A 97 9.08 2.07 3.89
C LEU A 97 10.28 1.39 4.55
N LEU A 98 10.32 1.39 5.88
CA LEU A 98 11.39 0.80 6.68
C LEU A 98 10.96 -0.59 7.16
N GLU A 99 11.36 -1.63 6.43
CA GLU A 99 10.95 -3.02 6.68
C GLU A 99 12.10 -3.89 7.23
N GLN A 100 13.35 -3.44 7.07
CA GLN A 100 14.54 -4.18 7.43
C GLN A 100 15.06 -3.82 8.83
N GLU A 101 15.66 -4.79 9.51
CA GLU A 101 16.29 -4.57 10.83
C GLU A 101 17.48 -3.60 10.77
N ARG A 102 18.14 -3.50 9.60
CA ARG A 102 19.24 -2.55 9.36
C ARG A 102 19.10 -1.95 7.97
N ILE A 103 19.20 -0.62 7.89
CA ILE A 103 19.03 0.15 6.65
C ILE A 103 20.18 1.15 6.53
N ARG A 104 20.98 1.03 5.47
CA ARG A 104 22.08 1.95 5.17
C ARG A 104 21.58 3.11 4.31
N ILE A 105 22.01 4.31 4.65
CA ILE A 105 21.64 5.55 3.96
C ILE A 105 22.93 6.23 3.47
N GLY A 106 22.96 6.59 2.20
CA GLY A 106 24.10 7.30 1.64
C GLY A 106 23.94 7.62 0.17
N ARG A 107 24.98 8.20 -0.42
CA ARG A 107 24.98 8.62 -1.83
C ARG A 107 25.27 7.46 -2.80
N TYR A 108 26.00 6.44 -2.35
CA TYR A 108 26.37 5.32 -3.23
C TYR A 108 25.21 4.34 -3.42
N GLN A 109 25.15 3.72 -4.60
CA GLN A 109 24.08 2.82 -5.03
C GLN A 109 24.01 1.51 -4.23
N ASN A 110 25.02 1.20 -3.43
CA ASN A 110 25.06 0.02 -2.57
C ASN A 110 24.43 0.25 -1.18
N ASN A 111 23.87 1.43 -0.93
CA ASN A 111 23.03 1.70 0.24
C ASN A 111 21.59 1.26 -0.04
N ASP A 112 20.88 0.91 1.03
CA ASP A 112 19.48 0.51 0.94
C ASP A 112 18.58 1.73 0.63
N ILE A 113 18.98 2.91 1.11
CA ILE A 113 18.40 4.21 0.73
C ILE A 113 19.47 5.09 0.11
N VAL A 114 19.33 5.31 -1.20
CA VAL A 114 20.21 6.17 -1.98
C VAL A 114 19.65 7.60 -1.99
N ILE A 115 20.46 8.54 -1.53
CA ILE A 115 20.22 9.99 -1.61
C ILE A 115 21.33 10.59 -2.47
N ASP A 116 21.00 10.84 -3.74
CA ASP A 116 21.96 11.38 -4.71
C ASP A 116 22.13 12.90 -4.53
N HIS A 117 22.96 13.27 -3.56
CA HIS A 117 23.30 14.67 -3.30
C HIS A 117 24.74 14.82 -2.83
N PRO A 118 25.53 15.77 -3.35
CA PRO A 118 26.97 15.88 -3.09
C PRO A 118 27.32 16.11 -1.60
N THR A 119 26.41 16.68 -0.83
CA THR A 119 26.60 16.88 0.62
C THR A 119 26.37 15.60 1.43
N VAL A 120 25.84 14.54 0.83
CA VAL A 120 25.61 13.25 1.49
C VAL A 120 26.84 12.37 1.26
N SER A 121 27.32 11.74 2.34
CA SER A 121 28.47 10.84 2.29
C SER A 121 28.13 9.57 1.53
N ALA A 122 29.13 8.89 0.99
CA ALA A 122 28.96 7.60 0.32
C ALA A 122 28.19 6.60 1.21
N TYR A 123 28.58 6.50 2.48
CA TYR A 123 27.86 5.83 3.55
C TYR A 123 27.67 6.86 4.66
N HIS A 124 26.49 7.45 4.80
CA HIS A 124 26.27 8.62 5.65
C HIS A 124 25.73 8.23 7.02
N ALA A 125 24.69 7.40 7.04
CA ALA A 125 24.07 6.94 8.27
C ALA A 125 23.52 5.53 8.11
N GLU A 126 23.21 4.91 9.22
CA GLU A 126 22.45 3.66 9.26
C GLU A 126 21.30 3.76 10.26
N LEU A 127 20.19 3.11 9.94
CA LEU A 127 19.10 2.89 10.87
C LEU A 127 19.17 1.45 11.34
N VAL A 128 19.12 1.26 12.65
CA VAL A 128 19.08 -0.06 13.29
C VAL A 128 17.80 -0.16 14.09
N ARG A 129 17.02 -1.21 13.81
CA ARG A 129 15.79 -1.50 14.55
C ARG A 129 16.16 -2.11 15.90
N ARG A 130 15.64 -1.52 16.96
CA ARG A 130 15.85 -1.96 18.33
C ARG A 130 14.83 -3.06 18.71
N PRO A 131 15.09 -3.85 19.77
CA PRO A 131 14.15 -4.87 20.24
C PRO A 131 12.77 -4.33 20.62
N ASP A 132 12.68 -3.04 21.00
CA ASP A 132 11.42 -2.34 21.29
C ASP A 132 10.65 -1.91 20.03
N GLY A 133 11.16 -2.24 18.84
CA GLY A 133 10.57 -1.96 17.54
C GLY A 133 10.89 -0.58 16.96
N ARG A 134 11.55 0.31 17.72
CA ARG A 134 11.92 1.66 17.26
C ARG A 134 13.21 1.62 16.45
N TYR A 135 13.35 2.57 15.53
CA TYR A 135 14.61 2.77 14.81
C TYR A 135 15.53 3.71 15.58
N GLU A 136 16.81 3.36 15.60
CA GLU A 136 17.89 4.19 16.07
C GLU A 136 18.77 4.58 14.89
N LEU A 137 19.03 5.88 14.74
CA LEU A 137 19.94 6.40 13.73
C LEU A 137 21.36 6.41 14.28
N HIS A 138 22.32 5.96 13.46
CA HIS A 138 23.75 5.98 13.73
C HIS A 138 24.45 6.70 12.55
N ASP A 139 25.13 7.81 12.82
CA ASP A 139 25.96 8.51 11.84
C ASP A 139 27.26 7.73 11.59
N ARG A 140 27.62 7.54 10.33
CA ARG A 140 28.79 6.74 9.90
C ARG A 140 30.00 7.64 9.63
N GLU A 141 30.30 8.54 10.56
CA GLU A 141 31.37 9.54 10.43
C GLU A 141 31.19 10.38 9.15
N SER A 142 29.96 10.86 8.95
CA SER A 142 29.63 11.59 7.75
C SER A 142 30.34 12.95 7.69
N ARG A 143 30.69 13.41 6.48
CA ARG A 143 31.50 14.63 6.30
C ARG A 143 30.79 15.88 6.84
N ASN A 144 29.49 15.97 6.64
CA ASN A 144 28.68 17.13 7.01
C ASN A 144 27.87 16.90 8.30
N GLY A 145 27.97 15.70 8.88
CA GLY A 145 27.21 15.28 10.05
C GLY A 145 25.74 14.98 9.75
N THR A 146 25.11 14.31 10.72
CA THR A 146 23.67 14.13 10.81
C THR A 146 23.09 15.02 11.90
N ARG A 147 21.92 15.61 11.65
CA ARG A 147 21.17 16.39 12.65
C ARG A 147 19.75 15.87 12.78
N ILE A 148 19.19 15.86 13.99
CA ILE A 148 17.78 15.60 14.25
C ILE A 148 17.16 16.84 14.88
N ASN A 149 16.12 17.37 14.25
CA ASN A 149 15.43 18.60 14.66
C ASN A 149 16.40 19.77 14.89
N GLY A 150 17.42 19.89 14.03
CA GLY A 150 18.46 20.92 14.09
C GLY A 150 19.68 20.58 14.96
N THR A 151 19.57 19.60 15.86
CA THR A 151 20.64 19.21 16.79
C THR A 151 21.57 18.16 16.18
N PRO A 152 22.90 18.37 16.15
CA PRO A 152 23.86 17.35 15.69
C PRO A 152 23.83 16.10 16.57
N VAL A 153 23.81 14.93 15.95
CA VAL A 153 23.79 13.64 16.66
C VAL A 153 24.77 12.66 16.00
N ARG A 154 25.39 11.80 16.82
CA ARG A 154 26.07 10.59 16.34
C ARG A 154 25.17 9.37 16.42
N GLN A 155 24.33 9.30 17.45
CA GLN A 155 23.37 8.23 17.66
C GLN A 155 22.12 8.79 18.33
N ALA A 156 20.94 8.39 17.87
CA ALA A 156 19.67 8.84 18.45
C ALA A 156 18.50 7.91 18.10
N ILE A 157 17.63 7.66 19.07
CA ILE A 157 16.36 6.95 18.85
C ILE A 157 15.39 7.89 18.12
N LEU A 158 14.88 7.46 16.97
CA LEU A 158 13.92 8.20 16.17
C LEU A 158 12.52 8.18 16.79
N ARG A 159 11.83 9.30 16.67
CA ARG A 159 10.45 9.53 17.11
C ARG A 159 9.60 10.00 15.96
N ASP A 160 8.31 9.68 15.99
CA ASP A 160 7.37 10.13 14.98
C ASP A 160 7.44 11.65 14.77
N GLY A 161 7.55 12.06 13.51
CA GLY A 161 7.65 13.46 13.09
C GLY A 161 9.08 14.03 13.10
N ASP A 162 10.09 13.26 13.50
CA ASP A 162 11.48 13.76 13.52
C ASP A 162 11.95 14.22 12.14
N GLN A 163 12.56 15.39 12.11
CA GLN A 163 13.22 15.95 10.94
C GLN A 163 14.71 15.59 11.00
N ILE A 164 15.14 14.71 10.10
CA ILE A 164 16.52 14.26 10.00
C ILE A 164 17.18 15.03 8.85
N THR A 165 18.30 15.66 9.12
CA THR A 165 19.09 16.38 8.12
C THR A 165 20.41 15.66 7.89
N LEU A 166 20.65 15.25 6.65
CA LEU A 166 21.83 14.51 6.18
C LEU A 166 22.57 15.42 5.20
N GLY A 167 23.61 16.11 5.67
CA GLY A 167 24.21 17.22 4.92
C GLY A 167 23.20 18.34 4.65
N ALA A 168 22.86 18.62 3.40
CA ALA A 168 21.86 19.61 2.99
C ALA A 168 20.47 19.01 2.70
N ILE A 169 20.31 17.68 2.80
CA ILE A 169 19.03 17.01 2.52
C ILE A 169 18.27 16.78 3.82
N THR A 170 17.02 17.21 3.83
CA THR A 170 16.08 16.98 4.92
C THR A 170 15.14 15.83 4.57
N VAL A 171 15.00 14.89 5.50
CA VAL A 171 14.07 13.76 5.43
C VAL A 171 13.25 13.72 6.72
N HIS A 172 12.01 13.25 6.64
CA HIS A 172 11.13 13.15 7.80
C HIS A 172 10.87 11.69 8.15
N TYR A 173 11.06 11.34 9.41
CA TYR A 173 10.71 10.03 9.93
C TYR A 173 9.26 10.05 10.44
N LEU A 174 8.45 9.12 9.94
CA LEU A 174 7.07 8.94 10.39
C LEU A 174 6.89 7.51 10.86
N GLU A 175 6.34 7.36 12.05
CA GLU A 175 5.95 6.06 12.57
C GLU A 175 4.68 5.58 11.85
N GLY A 176 4.56 4.26 11.69
CA GLY A 176 3.38 3.66 11.13
C GLY A 176 2.18 3.89 12.04
N SER A 177 1.18 4.63 11.53
CA SER A 177 -0.02 5.11 12.23
C SER A 177 0.17 6.31 13.18
N LYS A 178 0.31 7.51 12.59
CA LYS A 178 -0.35 8.75 13.08
C LYS A 178 -0.39 9.92 12.09
N THR A 179 0.38 9.91 10.99
CA THR A 179 0.65 11.16 10.25
C THR A 179 0.45 11.07 8.73
N VAL A 180 -0.42 10.17 8.22
CA VAL A 180 -0.87 10.28 6.81
C VAL A 180 -2.01 11.29 6.67
N GLU A 181 -2.84 11.47 7.70
CA GLU A 181 -3.87 12.51 7.70
C GLU A 181 -3.32 13.94 7.83
N ALA A 182 -2.20 14.13 8.53
CA ALA A 182 -1.61 15.46 8.74
C ALA A 182 -0.83 15.97 7.52
N LEU A 183 -0.27 15.09 6.69
CA LEU A 183 0.46 15.49 5.47
C LEU A 183 -0.47 15.71 4.27
N ASN A 184 -1.59 15.00 4.19
CA ASN A 184 -2.55 15.13 3.10
C ASN A 184 -3.53 16.33 3.24
N ARG A 185 -3.60 16.98 4.41
CA ARG A 185 -4.47 18.14 4.64
C ARG A 185 -3.84 19.50 4.33
N GLY A 186 -2.68 19.53 3.68
CA GLY A 186 -2.05 20.78 3.26
C GLY A 186 -1.40 21.52 4.43
N GLY A 187 -0.06 21.55 4.43
CA GLY A 187 0.72 22.33 5.37
C GLY A 187 1.13 21.53 6.60
N VAL A 188 2.36 21.03 6.58
CA VAL A 188 3.10 20.83 7.84
C VAL A 188 3.36 22.23 8.38
N PRO A 189 2.79 22.65 9.53
CA PRO A 189 3.32 23.81 10.20
C PRO A 189 4.65 23.34 10.80
N LEU A 190 5.76 23.73 10.16
CA LEU A 190 7.06 23.69 10.81
C LEU A 190 6.92 24.53 12.08
N ARG A 191 6.84 23.85 13.22
CA ARG A 191 6.72 24.48 14.53
C ARG A 191 8.03 25.23 14.78
N ARG A 192 8.06 26.52 14.41
CA ARG A 192 9.13 27.43 14.78
C ARG A 192 9.12 27.55 16.31
N ARG A 193 10.23 27.19 16.94
CA ARG A 193 10.67 27.75 18.22
C ARG A 193 11.99 28.46 17.98
#